data_AF-A0A031J2A3-F1
#
_entry.id   AF-A0A031J2A3-F1
#
_cell.length_a   1.000
_cell.length_b   1.000
_cell.length_c   1.000
_cell.angle_alpha   90.00
_cell.angle_beta   90.00
_cell.angle_gamma   90.00
#
_symmetry.space_group_name_H-M   'P 1'
#
loop_
_entity.id
_entity.type
_entity.pdbx_description
1 polymer ?
#
loop_
_entity_poly.entity_id
_entity_poly.type
_entity_poly.pdbx_seq_one_letter_code
_entity_poly.pdbx_strand_id
1 'polypeptide(L)'
;MLVRFNSKLLETYDPDWEAKWDRAHAMMRELEVRDWSSLTAEEREQLDKLRRSLPVIFDASHRTANDYIRFHLSLTLKEADELGIWAWMPVLPDDADIDRTRAAIAEVSRYIETVKHRRSTFEMCRRAGLKPGYVGSQPKLTWYTRWAMLRFRLGRSARRRGK
;
A
#
# COMPACT_ATOMS: atom_id res chain seq x y z
N MET A 1 4.85 12.06 31.05
CA MET A 1 4.79 13.24 30.18
C MET A 1 4.08 12.83 28.90
N LEU A 2 2.78 13.10 28.79
CA LEU A 2 1.99 12.73 27.61
C LEU A 2 2.22 13.81 26.55
N VAL A 3 3.10 13.53 25.58
CA VAL A 3 3.19 14.34 24.37
C VAL A 3 1.86 14.14 23.64
N ARG A 4 0.96 15.12 23.76
CA ARG A 4 -0.18 15.23 22.86
C ARG A 4 0.38 15.58 21.49
N PHE A 5 0.66 14.56 20.68
CA PHE A 5 0.87 14.72 19.24
C PHE A 5 -0.44 15.27 18.68
N ASN A 6 -0.47 16.59 18.47
CA ASN A 6 -1.58 17.24 17.80
C ASN A 6 -1.35 16.98 16.31
N SER A 7 -1.68 15.77 15.85
CA SER A 7 -1.45 15.37 14.47
C SER A 7 -2.25 16.28 13.55
N LYS A 8 -1.55 16.95 12.62
CA LYS A 8 -2.19 17.80 11.63
C LYS A 8 -3.06 16.92 10.74
N LEU A 9 -4.25 17.42 10.39
CA LEU A 9 -5.10 16.77 9.41
C LEU A 9 -4.39 16.77 8.05
N LEU A 10 -4.47 15.65 7.34
CA LEU A 10 -4.03 15.56 5.96
C LEU A 10 -4.86 16.53 5.11
N GLU A 11 -4.26 17.22 4.14
CA GLU A 11 -4.96 18.20 3.31
C GLU A 11 -6.16 17.61 2.56
N THR A 12 -6.08 16.32 2.23
CA THR A 12 -7.14 15.58 1.56
C THR A 12 -8.27 15.15 2.49
N TYR A 13 -8.11 15.27 3.81
CA TYR A 13 -9.10 14.79 4.77
C TYR A 13 -10.41 15.57 4.66
N ASP A 14 -11.50 14.83 4.49
CA ASP A 14 -12.84 15.37 4.38
C ASP A 14 -13.69 14.82 5.53
N PRO A 15 -14.17 15.63 6.49
CA PRO A 15 -14.97 15.13 7.60
C PRO A 15 -16.30 14.49 7.15
N ASP A 16 -16.80 14.85 5.96
CA ASP A 16 -18.04 14.32 5.39
C ASP A 16 -17.81 13.14 4.43
N TRP A 17 -16.58 12.57 4.41
CA TRP A 17 -16.20 11.50 3.48
C TRP A 17 -17.16 10.30 3.55
N GLU A 18 -17.62 9.92 4.74
CA GLU A 18 -18.46 8.73 4.96
C GLU A 18 -19.82 8.90 4.28
N ALA A 19 -20.48 10.04 4.47
CA ALA A 19 -21.73 10.37 3.80
C ALA A 19 -21.56 10.51 2.28
N LYS A 20 -20.39 10.94 1.79
CA LYS A 20 -20.09 10.99 0.35
C LYS A 20 -19.85 9.59 -0.22
N TRP A 21 -19.16 8.73 0.54
CA TRP A 21 -18.88 7.34 0.18
C TRP A 21 -20.18 6.55 0.06
N ASP A 22 -21.03 6.59 1.09
CA ASP A 22 -22.27 5.83 1.13
C ASP A 22 -23.20 6.19 -0.03
N ARG A 23 -23.35 7.50 -0.31
CA ARG A 23 -24.14 7.98 -1.44
C ARG A 23 -23.57 7.50 -2.77
N ALA A 24 -22.28 7.71 -3.01
CA ALA A 24 -21.63 7.33 -4.27
C ALA A 24 -21.67 5.81 -4.49
N HIS A 25 -21.45 5.03 -3.42
CA HIS A 25 -21.45 3.58 -3.47
C HIS A 25 -22.86 3.01 -3.66
N ALA A 26 -23.89 3.59 -3.03
CA ALA A 26 -25.30 3.23 -3.27
C ALA A 26 -25.69 3.47 -4.73
N MET A 27 -25.39 4.65 -5.28
CA MET A 27 -25.67 4.99 -6.68
C MET A 27 -24.91 4.07 -7.66
N MET A 28 -23.66 3.71 -7.33
CA MET A 28 -22.89 2.78 -8.16
C MET A 28 -23.51 1.39 -8.15
N ARG A 29 -23.91 0.88 -6.98
CA ARG A 29 -24.60 -0.41 -6.83
C ARG A 29 -25.89 -0.47 -7.65
N GLU A 30 -26.70 0.58 -7.61
CA GLU A 30 -27.95 0.66 -8.38
C GLU A 30 -27.72 0.55 -9.89
N LEU A 31 -26.63 1.16 -10.39
CA LEU A 31 -26.25 1.08 -11.80
C LEU A 31 -25.59 -0.26 -12.18
N GLU A 32 -24.80 -0.86 -11.29
CA GLU A 32 -24.08 -2.11 -11.57
C GLU A 32 -24.96 -3.36 -11.53
N VAL A 33 -26.11 -3.33 -10.84
CA VAL A 33 -27.07 -4.43 -10.85
C VAL A 33 -27.84 -4.53 -12.17
N ARG A 34 -27.83 -3.47 -12.98
CA ARG A 34 -28.49 -3.42 -14.29
C ARG A 34 -27.56 -3.95 -15.38
N ASP A 35 -28.14 -4.60 -16.40
CA ASP A 35 -27.37 -5.04 -17.56
C ASP A 35 -26.75 -3.84 -18.29
N TRP A 36 -25.50 -3.94 -18.69
CA TRP A 36 -24.77 -2.86 -19.37
C TRP A 36 -25.48 -2.34 -20.63
N SER A 37 -26.11 -3.24 -21.40
CA SER A 37 -26.90 -2.92 -22.59
C SER A 37 -28.17 -2.12 -22.28
N SER A 38 -28.64 -2.14 -21.04
CA SER A 38 -29.84 -1.43 -20.56
C SER A 38 -29.55 -0.04 -19.97
N LEU A 39 -28.27 0.34 -19.85
CA LEU A 39 -27.87 1.66 -19.38
C LEU A 39 -27.88 2.69 -20.52
N THR A 40 -28.44 3.87 -20.28
CA THR A 40 -28.34 5.02 -21.20
C THR A 40 -26.90 5.54 -21.26
N ALA A 41 -26.60 6.41 -22.23
CA ALA A 41 -25.28 7.02 -22.35
C ALA A 41 -24.92 7.85 -21.10
N GLU A 42 -25.90 8.57 -20.56
CA GLU A 42 -25.77 9.39 -19.35
C GLU A 42 -25.49 8.54 -18.12
N GLU A 43 -26.17 7.39 -17.99
CA GLU A 43 -25.98 6.47 -16.87
C GLU A 43 -24.60 5.79 -16.92
N ARG A 44 -24.10 5.49 -18.12
CA ARG A 44 -22.73 4.98 -18.29
C ARG A 44 -21.70 6.04 -17.91
N GLU A 45 -21.92 7.29 -18.34
CA GLU A 45 -21.04 8.41 -17.96
C GLU A 45 -21.07 8.63 -16.44
N GLN A 46 -22.24 8.53 -15.82
CA GLN A 46 -22.40 8.63 -14.38
C GLN A 46 -21.67 7.48 -13.65
N LEU A 47 -21.78 6.24 -14.15
CA LEU A 47 -21.04 5.12 -13.58
C LEU A 47 -19.53 5.33 -13.66
N ASP A 48 -19.03 5.83 -14.79
CA ASP A 48 -17.61 6.16 -14.95
C ASP A 48 -17.17 7.29 -14.02
N LYS A 49 -18.01 8.31 -13.81
CA LYS A 49 -17.77 9.37 -12.82
C LYS A 49 -17.68 8.81 -11.40
N LEU A 50 -18.61 7.93 -11.02
CA LEU A 50 -18.62 7.29 -9.70
C LEU A 50 -17.37 6.43 -9.48
N ARG A 51 -16.97 5.65 -10.49
CA ARG A 51 -15.74 4.83 -10.46
C ARG A 51 -14.48 5.67 -10.28
N ARG A 52 -14.44 6.88 -10.85
CA ARG A 52 -13.33 7.82 -10.67
C ARG A 52 -13.37 8.56 -9.33
N SER A 53 -14.56 8.83 -8.79
CA SER A 53 -14.72 9.59 -7.54
C SER A 53 -14.50 8.75 -6.28
N LEU A 54 -14.87 7.46 -6.30
CA LEU A 54 -14.74 6.59 -5.12
C LEU A 54 -13.29 6.51 -4.59
N PRO A 55 -12.24 6.32 -5.42
CA PRO A 55 -10.87 6.37 -4.94
C PRO A 55 -10.49 7.70 -4.27
N VAL A 56 -11.05 8.82 -4.73
CA VAL A 56 -10.79 10.15 -4.16
C VAL A 56 -11.46 10.31 -2.78
N ILE A 57 -12.71 9.87 -2.65
CA ILE A 57 -13.43 9.86 -1.37
C ILE A 57 -12.74 8.91 -0.38
N PHE A 58 -12.25 7.77 -0.88
CA PHE A 58 -11.49 6.82 -0.09
C PHE A 58 -10.19 7.42 0.45
N ASP A 59 -9.42 8.11 -0.41
CA ASP A 59 -8.22 8.83 0.00
C ASP A 59 -8.56 9.87 1.09
N ALA A 60 -9.69 10.57 0.95
CA ALA A 60 -10.15 11.59 1.89
C ALA A 60 -10.60 11.05 3.26
N SER A 61 -10.80 9.74 3.41
CA SER A 61 -11.15 9.12 4.70
C SER A 61 -10.01 9.11 5.71
N HIS A 62 -8.76 9.28 5.25
CA HIS A 62 -7.58 9.16 6.09
C HIS A 62 -7.21 10.48 6.73
N ARG A 63 -7.36 10.53 8.06
CA ARG A 63 -7.14 11.73 8.86
C ARG A 63 -5.68 12.21 8.86
N THR A 64 -4.72 11.28 8.88
CA THR A 64 -3.29 11.60 9.01
C THR A 64 -2.45 10.86 7.97
N ALA A 65 -1.25 11.38 7.69
CA ALA A 65 -0.27 10.72 6.81
C ALA A 65 0.04 9.28 7.27
N ASN A 66 0.18 9.06 8.58
CA ASN A 66 0.48 7.75 9.13
C ASN A 66 -0.71 6.77 9.03
N ASP A 67 -1.96 7.26 9.11
CA ASP A 67 -3.14 6.41 8.87
C ASP A 67 -3.24 6.01 7.40
N TYR A 68 -3.00 6.95 6.49
CA TYR A 68 -2.92 6.71 5.04
C TYR A 68 -1.84 5.66 4.71
N ILE A 69 -0.63 5.83 5.24
CA ILE A 69 0.48 4.87 5.07
C ILE A 69 0.11 3.48 5.58
N ARG A 70 -0.44 3.38 6.80
CA ARG A 70 -0.80 2.09 7.40
C ARG A 70 -1.82 1.36 6.54
N PHE A 71 -2.84 2.05 6.06
CA PHE A 71 -3.86 1.44 5.22
C PHE A 71 -3.26 0.93 3.91
N HIS A 72 -2.62 1.83 3.14
CA HIS A 72 -2.13 1.52 1.80
C HIS A 72 -0.99 0.49 1.76
N LEU A 73 -0.19 0.37 2.83
CA LEU A 73 0.88 -0.63 2.91
C LEU A 73 0.49 -1.91 3.67
N SER A 74 -0.67 -1.97 4.32
CA SER A 74 -1.05 -3.11 5.17
C SER A 74 -0.98 -4.46 4.44
N LEU A 75 -1.62 -4.56 3.28
CA LEU A 75 -1.63 -5.78 2.46
C LEU A 75 -0.28 -6.04 1.81
N THR A 76 0.38 -5.02 1.28
CA THR A 76 1.70 -5.14 0.65
C THR A 76 2.76 -5.63 1.64
N LEU A 77 2.75 -5.13 2.88
CA LEU A 77 3.66 -5.56 3.94
C LEU A 77 3.32 -6.96 4.45
N LYS A 78 2.03 -7.32 4.50
CA LYS A 78 1.61 -8.69 4.80
C LYS A 78 2.12 -9.66 3.73
N GLU A 79 1.96 -9.35 2.45
CA GLU A 79 2.47 -10.15 1.34
C GLU A 79 4.01 -10.26 1.39
N ALA A 80 4.69 -9.13 1.61
CA ALA A 80 6.15 -9.12 1.78
C ALA A 80 6.59 -10.00 2.95
N ASP A 81 5.88 -9.95 4.09
CA ASP A 81 6.11 -10.91 5.17
C ASP A 81 5.85 -12.31 4.63
N GLU A 82 4.71 -12.70 4.10
CA GLU A 82 4.47 -14.07 3.60
C GLU A 82 5.57 -14.61 2.66
N LEU A 83 6.07 -13.77 1.76
CA LEU A 83 7.15 -14.07 0.81
C LEU A 83 8.56 -14.07 1.42
N GLY A 84 8.77 -13.55 2.63
CA GLY A 84 10.11 -13.49 3.23
C GLY A 84 10.94 -12.35 2.66
N ILE A 85 10.27 -11.28 2.25
CA ILE A 85 10.86 -10.02 1.83
C ILE A 85 10.89 -9.12 3.05
N TRP A 86 12.06 -8.59 3.39
CA TRP A 86 12.15 -7.59 4.44
C TRP A 86 11.63 -6.26 3.89
N ALA A 87 10.65 -5.66 4.54
CA ALA A 87 10.14 -4.34 4.21
C ALA A 87 9.90 -3.56 5.51
N TRP A 88 9.64 -2.26 5.40
CA TRP A 88 9.43 -1.38 6.54
C TRP A 88 8.12 -0.61 6.41
N MET A 89 7.52 -0.27 7.54
CA MET A 89 6.47 0.74 7.60
C MET A 89 7.17 2.11 7.71
N PRO A 90 7.00 3.02 6.74
CA PRO A 90 7.54 4.37 6.85
C PRO A 90 6.79 5.11 7.95
N VAL A 91 7.50 5.95 8.69
CA VAL A 91 6.92 6.87 9.69
C VAL A 91 7.28 8.26 9.24
N LEU A 92 6.25 9.06 8.94
CA LEU A 92 6.44 10.44 8.54
C LEU A 92 6.17 11.39 9.70
N PRO A 93 6.79 12.59 9.70
CA PRO A 93 6.41 13.69 10.56
C PRO A 93 4.91 14.01 10.46
N ASP A 94 4.33 14.54 11.54
CA ASP A 94 2.90 14.88 11.61
C ASP A 94 2.47 15.98 10.62
N ASP A 95 3.41 16.75 10.09
CA ASP A 95 3.19 17.82 9.11
C ASP A 95 3.43 17.40 7.65
N ALA A 96 3.69 16.11 7.40
CA ALA A 96 3.89 15.61 6.04
C ALA A 96 2.63 15.76 5.18
N ASP A 97 2.81 16.30 3.97
CA ASP A 97 1.76 16.42 2.96
C ASP A 97 1.44 15.07 2.28
N ILE A 98 0.37 15.07 1.48
CA ILE A 98 -0.09 13.88 0.76
C ILE A 98 0.94 13.38 -0.27
N ASP A 99 1.67 14.28 -0.93
CA ASP A 99 2.62 13.89 -1.97
C ASP A 99 3.84 13.17 -1.39
N ARG A 100 4.37 13.66 -0.26
CA ARG A 100 5.41 13.01 0.50
C ARG A 100 4.93 11.67 1.07
N THR A 101 3.68 11.61 1.50
CA THR A 101 3.03 10.38 1.99
C THR A 101 2.96 9.32 0.88
N ARG A 102 2.47 9.70 -0.31
CA ARG A 102 2.40 8.83 -1.49
C ARG A 102 3.79 8.40 -1.98
N ALA A 103 4.77 9.31 -1.95
CA ALA A 103 6.15 8.99 -2.31
C ALA A 103 6.75 7.92 -1.38
N ALA A 104 6.51 8.02 -0.06
CA ALA A 104 6.98 7.04 0.91
C ALA A 104 6.34 5.65 0.67
N ILE A 105 5.04 5.59 0.36
CA ILE A 105 4.35 4.35 -0.01
C ILE A 105 4.95 3.77 -1.29
N ALA A 106 5.12 4.60 -2.33
CA ALA A 106 5.68 4.18 -3.60
C ALA A 106 7.10 3.62 -3.47
N GLU A 107 7.92 4.20 -2.58
CA GLU A 107 9.26 3.71 -2.30
C GLU A 107 9.25 2.27 -1.75
N VAL A 108 8.42 2.01 -0.74
CA VAL A 108 8.30 0.67 -0.11
C VAL A 108 7.75 -0.35 -1.11
N SER A 109 6.68 0.00 -1.83
CA SER A 109 6.08 -0.86 -2.84
C SER A 109 7.06 -1.19 -3.98
N ARG A 110 7.79 -0.19 -4.49
CA ARG A 110 8.82 -0.37 -5.52
C ARG A 110 9.95 -1.27 -5.04
N TYR A 111 10.38 -1.14 -3.79
CA TYR A 111 11.37 -2.04 -3.22
C TYR A 111 10.88 -3.50 -3.23
N ILE A 112 9.66 -3.74 -2.75
CA ILE A 112 9.07 -5.09 -2.68
C ILE A 112 8.95 -5.70 -4.08
N GLU A 113 8.41 -4.95 -5.05
CA GLU A 113 8.28 -5.40 -6.43
C GLU A 113 9.63 -5.67 -7.09
N THR A 114 10.65 -4.85 -6.81
CA THR A 114 12.02 -5.11 -7.29
C THR A 114 12.56 -6.43 -6.76
N VAL A 115 12.30 -6.76 -5.48
CA VAL A 115 12.72 -8.04 -4.90
C VAL A 115 11.95 -9.21 -5.50
N LYS A 116 10.62 -9.08 -5.69
CA LYS A 116 9.78 -10.10 -6.34
C LYS A 116 10.25 -10.38 -7.77
N HIS A 117 10.47 -9.32 -8.55
CA HIS A 117 10.98 -9.43 -9.91
C HIS A 117 12.33 -10.14 -9.96
N ARG A 118 13.30 -9.72 -9.12
CA ARG A 118 14.61 -10.37 -9.06
C ARG A 118 14.52 -11.86 -8.74
N ARG A 119 13.71 -12.26 -7.76
CA ARG A 119 13.52 -13.68 -7.41
C ARG A 119 12.94 -14.47 -8.60
N SER A 120 11.96 -13.90 -9.29
CA SER A 120 11.39 -14.50 -10.50
C SER A 120 12.45 -14.69 -11.59
N THR A 121 13.24 -13.65 -11.88
CA THR A 121 14.34 -13.73 -12.86
C THR A 121 15.37 -14.79 -12.48
N PHE A 122 15.79 -14.86 -11.22
CA PHE A 122 16.72 -15.88 -10.73
C PHE A 122 16.18 -17.30 -10.93
N GLU A 123 14.89 -17.52 -10.64
CA GLU A 123 14.23 -18.80 -10.87
C GLU A 123 14.14 -19.15 -12.36
N MET A 124 13.83 -18.18 -13.23
CA MET A 124 13.83 -18.38 -14.68
C MET A 124 15.22 -18.76 -15.20
N CYS A 125 16.27 -18.04 -14.78
CA CYS A 125 17.64 -18.39 -15.15
C CYS A 125 18.03 -19.80 -14.67
N ARG A 126 17.67 -20.14 -13.43
CA ARG A 126 17.92 -21.48 -12.86
C ARG A 126 17.24 -22.58 -13.68
N ARG A 127 15.97 -22.37 -14.08
CA ARG A 127 15.24 -23.30 -14.96
C ARG A 127 15.87 -23.43 -16.34
N ALA A 128 16.48 -22.36 -16.85
CA ALA A 128 17.21 -22.35 -18.11
C ALA A 128 18.65 -22.91 -18.01
N GLY A 129 19.07 -23.43 -16.84
CA GLY A 129 20.44 -23.92 -16.62
C GLY A 129 21.50 -22.82 -16.53
N LEU A 130 21.08 -21.56 -16.46
CA LEU A 130 21.96 -20.40 -16.33
C LEU A 130 22.26 -20.13 -14.85
N LYS A 131 23.52 -19.79 -14.54
CA LYS A 131 23.92 -19.27 -13.22
C LYS A 131 24.00 -17.74 -13.29
N PRO A 132 22.93 -17.01 -12.93
CA PRO A 132 22.96 -15.55 -12.95
C PRO A 132 24.02 -15.02 -11.97
N GLY A 133 25.00 -14.29 -12.50
CA GLY A 133 25.95 -13.52 -11.70
C GLY A 133 25.29 -12.27 -11.14
N TYR A 134 25.58 -11.92 -9.89
CA TYR A 134 25.04 -10.71 -9.27
C TYR A 134 25.86 -9.49 -9.73
N VAL A 135 25.24 -8.57 -10.49
CA VAL A 135 25.98 -7.47 -11.17
C VAL A 135 26.04 -6.18 -10.34
N GLY A 136 25.36 -6.08 -9.19
CA GLY A 136 25.42 -4.88 -8.35
C GLY A 136 25.24 -5.21 -6.88
N SER A 137 26.06 -4.65 -6.00
CA SER A 137 25.92 -4.90 -4.56
C SER A 137 24.52 -4.46 -4.07
N GLN A 138 23.87 -5.29 -3.24
CA GLN A 138 22.71 -4.80 -2.48
C GLN A 138 23.18 -3.57 -1.70
N PRO A 139 22.37 -2.51 -1.58
CA PRO A 139 22.71 -1.39 -0.72
C PRO A 139 23.15 -1.94 0.63
N LYS A 140 24.38 -1.59 1.05
CA LYS A 140 24.95 -2.10 2.29
C LYS A 140 24.04 -1.65 3.43
N LEU A 141 23.24 -2.58 3.91
CA LEU A 141 22.37 -2.35 5.06
C LEU A 141 23.27 -1.96 6.23
N THR A 142 22.96 -0.82 6.86
CA THR A 142 23.64 -0.41 8.09
C THR A 142 23.50 -1.52 9.14
N TRP A 143 24.42 -1.56 10.10
CA TRP A 143 24.41 -2.58 11.16
C TRP A 143 23.05 -2.64 11.87
N TYR A 144 22.44 -1.48 12.11
CA TYR A 144 21.12 -1.34 12.72
C TYR A 144 20.02 -2.00 11.87
N THR A 145 20.04 -1.78 10.56
CA THR A 145 19.10 -2.40 9.62
C THR A 145 19.29 -3.92 9.54
N ARG A 146 20.53 -4.43 9.66
CA ARG A 146 20.80 -5.88 9.74
C ARG A 146 20.19 -6.50 11.00
N TRP A 147 20.32 -5.85 12.15
CA TRP A 147 19.72 -6.31 13.40
C TRP A 147 18.19 -6.28 13.36
N ALA A 148 17.60 -5.24 12.79
CA ALA A 148 16.16 -5.16 12.57
C ALA A 148 15.67 -6.30 11.66
N MET A 149 16.41 -6.62 10.58
CA MET A 149 16.11 -7.73 9.70
C MET A 149 16.23 -9.09 10.39
N LEU A 150 17.26 -9.28 11.23
CA LEU A 150 17.44 -10.50 12.01
C LEU A 150 16.28 -10.69 13.01
N ARG A 151 15.92 -9.63 13.76
CA ARG A 151 14.77 -9.65 14.67
C ARG A 151 13.46 -9.92 13.95
N PHE A 152 13.26 -9.33 12.77
CA PHE A 152 12.12 -9.61 11.92
C PHE A 152 12.05 -11.10 11.52
N ARG A 153 13.17 -11.68 11.05
CA ARG A 153 13.26 -13.09 10.69
C ARG A 153 12.96 -14.01 11.88
N LEU A 154 13.55 -13.73 13.04
CA LEU A 154 13.35 -14.52 14.26
C LEU A 154 11.92 -14.40 14.79
N GLY A 155 11.36 -13.18 14.85
CA GLY A 155 9.97 -12.95 15.26
C GLY A 155 8.96 -13.63 14.31
N ARG A 156 9.26 -13.65 13.01
CA ARG A 156 8.47 -14.39 12.02
C ARG A 156 8.56 -15.90 12.23
N SER A 157 9.75 -16.44 12.49
CA SER A 157 9.91 -17.86 12.83
C SER A 157 9.11 -18.25 14.08
N ALA A 158 8.98 -17.36 15.06
CA ALA A 158 8.13 -17.58 16.23
C ALA A 158 6.64 -17.56 15.88
N ARG A 159 6.17 -16.57 15.10
CA ARG A 159 4.77 -16.48 14.64
C ARG A 159 4.31 -17.68 13.80
N ARG A 160 5.21 -18.26 13.01
CA ARG A 160 4.93 -19.47 12.20
C ARG A 160 4.90 -20.77 13.00
N ARG A 161 5.53 -20.81 14.19
CA ARG A 161 5.51 -21.98 15.09
C ARG A 161 4.32 -21.97 16.06
N GLY A 162 3.63 -20.84 16.22
CA GLY A 162 2.44 -20.69 17.04
C GLY A 162 1.12 -20.86 16.29
N LYS A 163 1.14 -21.43 15.07
CA LYS A 163 -0.03 -21.86 14.30
C LYS A 163 -0.03 -23.36 14.17
#